data_AF-A0A519JT83-F1
#
_entry.id   AF-A0A519JT83-F1
#
_cell.length_a   1.000
_cell.length_b   1.000
_cell.length_c   1.000
_cell.angle_alpha   90.00
_cell.angle_beta   90.00
_cell.angle_gamma   90.00
#
_symmetry.space_group_name_H-M   'P 1'
#
loop_
_entity.id
_entity.type
_entity.pdbx_description
1 polymer ?
#
loop_
_entity_poly.entity_id
_entity_poly.type
_entity_poly.pdbx_seq_one_letter_code
_entity_poly.pdbx_strand_id
1 'polypeptide(L)'
;MNISRFFIDRPIFAAVIAVFITLIGVFAYPLLPLSQYPEIAPPTITINTAYPGASAETVAETVSAPIEQEVNGVEGMLYLSSSSTSDGTVAITVTFNPGTDLDAAQVLVQNRVALAEPKLPAQVRQIGVTVNKQESGFLMILGLTSPDQSLDNDYVGNYANSTLRDRLLRIDGVGNVSIFGGGNYSMRVWIDPAKAAARDLTGSDIVAALQAQNVQAAAGSIGQPPFPTNASAFQLPVQVQGRLSSPDEFSNIVIKTDAEGRVTRVRDVARV
;
A
#
# COMPACT_ATOMS: atom_id res chain seq x y z
N MET A 1 -30.86 59.51 -1.09
CA MET A 1 -31.27 58.91 0.19
C MET A 1 -30.02 58.78 1.06
N ASN A 2 -29.89 59.57 2.13
CA ASN A 2 -28.66 59.61 2.92
C ASN A 2 -28.73 58.53 4.02
N ILE A 3 -28.14 57.36 3.74
CA ILE A 3 -28.19 56.18 4.63
C ILE A 3 -27.66 56.49 6.03
N SER A 4 -26.61 57.32 6.13
CA SER A 4 -26.04 57.71 7.43
C SER A 4 -27.01 58.55 8.26
N ARG A 5 -27.80 59.43 7.64
CA ARG A 5 -28.80 60.26 8.35
C ARG A 5 -29.93 59.42 8.93
N PHE A 6 -30.34 58.35 8.23
CA PHE A 6 -31.33 57.39 8.72
C PHE A 6 -30.89 56.66 9.99
N PHE A 7 -29.62 56.26 10.09
CA PHE A 7 -29.07 55.63 11.30
C PHE A 7 -28.84 56.62 12.44
N ILE A 8 -28.53 57.90 12.14
CA ILE A 8 -28.44 58.98 13.14
C ILE A 8 -29.80 59.26 13.78
N ASP A 9 -30.85 59.33 12.97
CA ASP A 9 -32.21 59.61 13.44
C ASP A 9 -32.85 58.38 14.16
N ARG A 10 -32.27 57.17 14.01
CA ARG A 10 -32.76 55.91 14.60
C ARG A 10 -31.63 55.10 15.27
N PRO A 11 -31.09 55.56 16.41
CA PRO A 11 -29.92 54.94 17.06
C PRO A 11 -30.19 53.51 17.56
N ILE A 12 -31.42 53.20 17.99
CA ILE A 12 -31.80 51.84 18.42
C ILE A 12 -31.71 50.85 17.25
N PHE A 13 -32.13 51.27 16.05
CA PHE A 13 -32.07 50.40 14.87
C PHE A 13 -30.61 50.09 14.48
N ALA A 14 -29.72 51.08 14.56
CA ALA A 14 -28.29 50.88 14.36
C ALA A 14 -27.70 49.91 15.39
N ALA A 15 -28.06 50.06 16.67
CA ALA A 15 -27.62 49.18 17.75
C ALA A 15 -28.10 47.73 17.57
N VAL A 16 -29.35 47.54 17.13
CA VAL A 16 -29.90 46.20 16.84
C VAL A 16 -29.10 45.51 15.72
N ILE A 17 -28.80 46.21 14.62
CA ILE A 17 -27.99 45.64 13.54
C ILE A 17 -26.58 45.30 14.03
N ALA A 18 -25.95 46.18 14.81
CA ALA A 18 -24.63 45.92 15.38
C ALA A 18 -24.65 44.66 16.27
N VAL A 19 -25.65 44.52 17.15
CA VAL A 19 -25.83 43.33 17.99
C VAL A 19 -26.04 42.08 17.15
N PHE A 20 -26.82 42.14 16.07
CA PHE A 20 -27.00 41.01 15.16
C PHE A 20 -25.69 40.60 14.49
N ILE A 21 -24.90 41.54 13.98
CA ILE A 21 -23.59 41.25 13.38
C ILE A 21 -22.65 40.65 14.42
N THR A 22 -22.61 41.19 15.63
CA THR A 22 -21.78 40.65 16.72
C THR A 22 -22.20 39.24 17.11
N LEU A 23 -23.51 38.98 17.23
CA LEU A 23 -24.02 37.64 17.54
C LEU A 23 -23.67 36.64 16.44
N ILE A 24 -23.82 37.01 15.17
CA ILE A 24 -23.41 36.17 14.03
C ILE A 24 -21.91 35.85 14.12
N GLY A 25 -21.07 36.86 14.41
CA GLY A 25 -19.63 36.66 14.60
C GLY A 25 -19.31 35.71 15.77
N VAL A 26 -19.98 35.87 16.91
CA VAL A 26 -19.79 35.00 18.08
C VAL A 26 -20.21 33.56 17.80
N PHE A 27 -21.31 33.35 17.07
CA PHE A 27 -21.75 32.01 16.69
C PHE A 27 -20.88 31.39 15.59
N ALA A 28 -20.33 32.19 14.66
CA ALA A 28 -19.49 31.69 13.57
C ALA A 28 -18.06 31.36 14.02
N TYR A 29 -17.51 32.11 14.99
CA TYR A 29 -16.13 31.96 15.45
C TYR A 29 -15.72 30.53 15.83
N PRO A 30 -16.48 29.75 16.62
CA PRO A 30 -16.11 28.39 16.97
C PRO A 30 -16.27 27.37 15.82
N LEU A 31 -16.96 27.72 14.72
CA LEU A 31 -17.09 26.86 13.55
C LEU A 31 -16.00 27.08 12.50
N LEU A 32 -15.23 28.17 12.60
CA LEU A 32 -14.20 28.47 11.62
C LEU A 32 -13.02 27.49 11.76
N PRO A 33 -12.61 26.81 10.67
CA PRO A 33 -11.41 25.99 10.69
C PRO A 33 -10.18 26.84 11.01
N LEU A 34 -9.32 26.35 11.90
CA LEU A 34 -8.05 26.99 12.23
C LEU A 34 -6.93 26.26 11.49
N SER A 35 -6.25 26.96 10.58
CA SER A 35 -5.04 26.48 9.90
C SER A 35 -3.87 27.45 10.11
N GLN A 36 -2.63 26.95 10.07
CA GLN A 36 -1.44 27.79 10.21
C GLN A 36 -1.22 28.66 8.96
N TYR A 37 -1.46 28.08 7.79
CA TYR A 37 -1.43 28.73 6.48
C TYR A 37 -2.61 28.22 5.65
N PRO A 38 -3.08 28.99 4.65
CA PRO A 38 -3.91 28.42 3.59
C PRO A 38 -3.10 27.40 2.78
N GLU A 39 -3.79 26.47 2.11
CA GLU A 39 -3.17 25.52 1.20
C GLU A 39 -2.59 26.25 -0.02
N ILE A 40 -1.30 26.60 0.06
CA ILE A 40 -0.55 27.28 -1.01
C ILE A 40 0.37 26.34 -1.77
N ALA A 41 0.64 25.15 -1.23
CA ALA A 41 1.47 24.15 -1.88
C ALA A 41 0.71 23.53 -3.06
N PRO A 42 1.33 23.45 -4.25
CA PRO A 42 0.74 22.75 -5.38
C PRO A 42 0.42 21.30 -5.01
N PRO A 43 -0.80 20.81 -5.27
CA PRO A 43 -1.17 19.44 -4.96
C PRO A 43 -0.36 18.42 -5.80
N THR A 44 0.00 17.29 -5.20
CA THR A 44 0.81 16.26 -5.86
C THR A 44 0.23 14.86 -5.75
N ILE A 45 0.42 14.05 -6.79
CA ILE A 45 0.12 12.61 -6.81
C ILE A 45 1.42 11.87 -7.11
N THR A 46 1.74 10.84 -6.32
CA THR A 46 2.88 9.97 -6.58
C THR A 46 2.43 8.63 -7.14
N ILE A 47 3.15 8.18 -8.14
CA ILE A 47 3.07 6.84 -8.70
C ILE A 47 4.32 6.10 -8.26
N ASN A 48 4.14 5.01 -7.51
CA ASN A 48 5.24 4.19 -7.00
C ASN A 48 5.15 2.76 -7.52
N THR A 49 6.30 2.23 -7.94
CA THR A 49 6.46 0.81 -8.27
C THR A 49 7.93 0.40 -8.09
N ALA A 50 8.22 -0.88 -8.29
CA ALA A 50 9.56 -1.41 -8.20
C ALA A 50 9.84 -2.45 -9.28
N TYR A 51 11.07 -2.45 -9.78
CA TYR A 51 11.65 -3.48 -10.63
C TYR A 51 12.94 -4.02 -9.99
N PRO A 52 12.84 -4.93 -9.00
CA PRO A 52 14.00 -5.44 -8.29
C PRO A 52 15.00 -6.11 -9.22
N GLY A 53 16.28 -5.75 -9.08
CA GLY A 53 17.39 -6.31 -9.85
C GLY A 53 17.67 -5.63 -11.19
N ALA A 54 16.92 -4.59 -11.57
CA ALA A 54 17.22 -3.77 -12.74
C ALA A 54 18.12 -2.57 -12.38
N SER A 55 18.90 -2.07 -13.35
CA SER A 55 19.70 -0.86 -13.17
C SER A 55 18.81 0.40 -13.24
N ALA A 56 19.25 1.51 -12.64
CA ALA A 56 18.50 2.77 -12.68
C ALA A 56 18.17 3.21 -14.12
N GLU A 57 19.09 3.03 -15.06
CA GLU A 57 18.89 3.34 -16.49
C GLU A 57 17.79 2.47 -17.10
N THR A 58 17.88 1.15 -16.88
CA THR A 58 16.89 0.19 -17.39
C THR A 58 15.50 0.49 -16.83
N VAL A 59 15.43 0.83 -15.55
CA VAL A 59 14.17 1.19 -14.88
C VAL A 59 13.60 2.49 -15.47
N ALA A 60 14.44 3.49 -15.68
CA ALA A 60 14.02 4.76 -16.29
C ALA A 60 13.43 4.54 -17.69
N GLU A 61 14.08 3.73 -18.53
CA GLU A 61 13.65 3.48 -19.92
C GLU A 61 12.43 2.55 -20.03
N THR A 62 12.36 1.51 -19.19
CA THR A 62 11.36 0.43 -19.34
C THR A 62 10.16 0.54 -18.43
N VAL A 63 10.24 1.36 -17.37
CA VAL A 63 9.15 1.54 -16.39
C VAL A 63 8.74 3.00 -16.30
N SER A 64 9.67 3.91 -16.01
CA SER A 64 9.35 5.31 -15.79
C SER A 64 8.87 5.98 -17.08
N ALA A 65 9.62 5.87 -18.18
CA ALA A 65 9.28 6.52 -19.44
C ALA A 65 7.90 6.11 -20.02
N PRO A 66 7.50 4.82 -20.05
CA PRO A 66 6.15 4.45 -20.47
C PRO A 66 5.03 5.04 -19.61
N ILE A 67 5.23 5.11 -18.29
CA ILE A 67 4.25 5.72 -17.37
C ILE A 67 4.20 7.23 -17.59
N GLU A 68 5.35 7.89 -17.67
CA GLU A 68 5.46 9.32 -17.92
C GLU A 68 4.77 9.70 -19.24
N GLN A 69 4.96 8.94 -20.31
CA GLN A 69 4.34 9.21 -21.61
C GLN A 69 2.80 9.18 -21.57
N GLU A 70 2.21 8.23 -20.83
CA GLU A 70 0.75 8.14 -20.72
C GLU A 70 0.17 9.17 -19.73
N VAL A 71 0.91 9.49 -18.67
CA VAL A 71 0.50 10.45 -17.63
C VAL A 71 0.73 11.90 -18.06
N ASN A 72 1.64 12.14 -18.99
CA ASN A 72 1.87 13.46 -19.55
C ASN A 72 0.59 13.99 -20.23
N GLY A 73 0.17 15.20 -19.85
CA GLY A 73 -1.03 15.83 -20.38
C GLY A 73 -2.32 15.45 -19.63
N VAL A 74 -2.24 14.86 -18.43
CA VAL A 74 -3.38 14.83 -17.51
C VAL A 74 -3.84 16.26 -17.22
N GLU A 75 -5.16 16.47 -17.20
CA GLU A 75 -5.76 17.77 -16.97
C GLU A 75 -5.33 18.37 -15.62
N GLY A 76 -5.02 19.67 -15.62
CA GLY A 76 -4.58 20.38 -14.41
C GLY A 76 -3.11 20.14 -14.03
N MET A 77 -2.37 19.27 -14.73
CA MET A 77 -0.95 19.04 -14.49
C MET A 77 -0.12 20.31 -14.75
N LEU A 78 0.77 20.65 -13.82
CA LEU A 78 1.79 21.69 -13.96
C LEU A 78 3.08 21.11 -14.55
N TYR A 79 3.61 20.08 -13.90
CA TYR A 79 4.82 19.37 -14.32
C TYR A 79 4.84 17.98 -13.67
N LEU A 80 5.73 17.13 -14.16
CA LEU A 80 6.02 15.84 -13.56
C LEU A 80 7.52 15.75 -13.31
N SER A 81 7.91 15.03 -12.26
CA SER A 81 9.28 14.63 -12.01
C SER A 81 9.31 13.13 -11.72
N SER A 82 10.39 12.47 -12.12
CA SER A 82 10.59 11.05 -11.86
C SER A 82 11.96 10.80 -11.25
N SER A 83 12.02 9.79 -10.41
CA SER A 83 13.23 9.29 -9.78
C SER A 83 13.25 7.78 -9.93
N SER A 84 14.30 7.27 -10.57
CA SER A 84 14.59 5.84 -10.71
C SER A 84 15.91 5.59 -10.02
N THR A 85 15.93 4.68 -9.05
CA THR A 85 17.14 4.41 -8.26
C THR A 85 17.70 3.02 -8.54
N SER A 86 18.95 2.79 -8.15
CA SER A 86 19.67 1.54 -8.43
C SER A 86 19.17 0.32 -7.63
N ASP A 87 18.29 0.53 -6.65
CA ASP A 87 17.61 -0.57 -5.94
C ASP A 87 16.37 -1.07 -6.69
N GLY A 88 16.05 -0.46 -7.84
CA GLY A 88 14.92 -0.81 -8.68
C GLY A 88 13.64 -0.02 -8.35
N THR A 89 13.65 0.89 -7.38
CA THR A 89 12.48 1.71 -7.04
C THR A 89 12.23 2.83 -8.04
N VAL A 90 10.96 3.06 -8.32
CA VAL A 90 10.46 4.15 -9.16
C VAL A 90 9.48 4.98 -8.36
N ALA A 91 9.71 6.29 -8.36
CA ALA A 91 8.76 7.28 -7.87
C ALA A 91 8.57 8.36 -8.95
N ILE A 92 7.33 8.54 -9.41
CA ILE A 92 6.94 9.61 -10.32
C ILE A 92 6.00 10.53 -9.57
N THR A 93 6.36 11.79 -9.40
CA THR A 93 5.54 12.82 -8.76
C THR A 93 4.94 13.71 -9.85
N VAL A 94 3.61 13.73 -9.91
CA VAL A 94 2.84 14.61 -10.79
C VAL A 94 2.33 15.77 -9.96
N THR A 95 2.71 16.98 -10.32
CA THR A 95 2.32 18.22 -9.64
C THR A 95 1.21 18.91 -10.41
N PHE A 96 0.19 19.39 -9.71
CA PHE A 96 -1.02 20.00 -10.28
C PHE A 96 -1.15 21.47 -9.92
N ASN A 97 -1.96 22.20 -10.69
CA ASN A 97 -2.28 23.60 -10.41
C ASN A 97 -3.00 23.75 -9.06
N PRO A 98 -2.74 24.82 -8.28
CA PRO A 98 -3.51 25.13 -7.08
C PRO A 98 -5.01 25.20 -7.38
N GLY A 99 -5.84 24.59 -6.53
CA GLY A 99 -7.29 24.50 -6.73
C GLY A 99 -7.75 23.30 -7.58
N THR A 100 -6.83 22.45 -8.05
CA THR A 100 -7.20 21.17 -8.68
C THR A 100 -7.74 20.20 -7.63
N ASP A 101 -8.87 19.57 -7.94
CA ASP A 101 -9.42 18.49 -7.12
C ASP A 101 -8.51 17.25 -7.21
N LEU A 102 -7.85 16.91 -6.10
CA LEU A 102 -6.95 15.77 -6.00
C LEU A 102 -7.66 14.42 -6.11
N ASP A 103 -8.93 14.31 -5.72
CA ASP A 103 -9.72 13.08 -5.89
C ASP A 103 -9.94 12.80 -7.37
N ALA A 104 -10.38 13.82 -8.12
CA ALA A 104 -10.57 13.72 -9.56
C ALA A 104 -9.22 13.48 -10.28
N ALA A 105 -8.18 14.23 -9.93
CA ALA A 105 -6.86 14.08 -10.52
C ALA A 105 -6.28 12.68 -10.28
N GLN A 106 -6.47 12.09 -9.09
CA GLN A 106 -6.00 10.74 -8.78
C GLN A 106 -6.64 9.71 -9.71
N VAL A 107 -7.95 9.79 -9.93
CA VAL A 107 -8.66 8.90 -10.86
C VAL A 107 -8.14 9.06 -12.29
N LEU A 108 -7.91 10.30 -12.73
CA LEU A 108 -7.36 10.57 -14.07
C LEU A 108 -5.96 9.98 -14.23
N VAL A 109 -5.08 10.19 -13.25
CA VAL A 109 -3.72 9.60 -13.25
C VAL A 109 -3.80 8.08 -13.25
N GLN A 110 -4.65 7.49 -12.41
CA GLN A 110 -4.82 6.04 -12.35
C GLN A 110 -5.30 5.46 -13.69
N ASN A 111 -6.24 6.13 -14.36
CA ASN A 111 -6.70 5.73 -15.70
C ASN A 111 -5.56 5.78 -16.73
N ARG A 112 -4.68 6.79 -16.68
CA ARG A 112 -3.49 6.86 -17.54
C ARG A 112 -2.46 5.78 -17.23
N VAL A 113 -2.21 5.52 -15.95
CA VAL A 113 -1.31 4.43 -15.52
C VAL A 113 -1.83 3.08 -16.02
N ALA A 114 -3.14 2.84 -16.00
CA ALA A 114 -3.73 1.61 -16.53
C ALA A 114 -3.51 1.42 -18.04
N LEU A 115 -3.34 2.51 -18.81
CA LEU A 115 -2.96 2.43 -20.23
C LEU A 115 -1.47 2.11 -20.42
N ALA A 116 -0.62 2.53 -19.48
CA ALA A 116 0.82 2.22 -19.49
C ALA A 116 1.10 0.78 -19.02
N GLU A 117 0.29 0.25 -18.10
CA GLU A 117 0.52 -1.05 -17.44
C GLU A 117 0.83 -2.21 -18.40
N PRO A 118 0.13 -2.40 -19.54
CA PRO A 118 0.43 -3.48 -20.48
C PRO A 118 1.82 -3.39 -21.13
N LYS A 119 2.41 -2.20 -21.19
CA LYS A 119 3.76 -1.95 -21.74
C LYS A 119 4.86 -2.28 -20.73
N LEU A 120 4.51 -2.45 -19.45
CA LEU A 120 5.47 -2.69 -18.37
C LEU A 120 5.96 -4.14 -18.35
N PRO A 121 7.20 -4.38 -17.88
CA PRO A 121 7.71 -5.72 -17.63
C PRO A 121 6.78 -6.57 -16.74
N ALA A 122 6.74 -7.88 -16.97
CA ALA A 122 5.84 -8.78 -16.24
C ALA A 122 6.09 -8.77 -14.72
N GLN A 123 7.35 -8.65 -14.29
CA GLN A 123 7.74 -8.58 -12.89
C GLN A 123 7.16 -7.33 -12.20
N VAL A 124 7.19 -6.18 -12.88
CA VAL A 124 6.63 -4.91 -12.38
C VAL A 124 5.11 -5.01 -12.26
N ARG A 125 4.44 -5.59 -13.27
CA ARG A 125 2.99 -5.84 -13.22
C ARG A 125 2.59 -6.76 -12.06
N GLN A 126 3.40 -7.77 -11.74
CA GLN A 126 3.16 -8.67 -10.60
C GLN A 126 3.30 -7.95 -9.26
N ILE A 127 4.24 -7.01 -9.14
CA ILE A 127 4.39 -6.16 -7.94
C ILE A 127 3.25 -5.14 -7.85
N GLY A 128 2.80 -4.64 -8.99
CA GLY A 128 1.76 -3.63 -9.11
C GLY A 128 2.32 -2.21 -9.12
N VAL A 129 1.49 -1.30 -9.65
CA VAL A 129 1.75 0.15 -9.63
C VAL A 129 0.76 0.80 -8.68
N THR A 130 1.27 1.58 -7.73
CA THR A 130 0.45 2.25 -6.72
C THR A 130 0.38 3.74 -7.02
N VAL A 131 -0.83 4.30 -6.96
CA VAL A 131 -1.08 5.74 -7.20
C VAL A 131 -1.69 6.32 -5.93
N ASN A 132 -0.94 7.18 -5.25
CA ASN A 132 -1.34 7.78 -3.99
C ASN A 132 -1.29 9.30 -4.08
N LYS A 133 -2.22 9.98 -3.40
CA LYS A 133 -2.08 11.41 -3.13
C LYS A 133 -0.87 11.59 -2.23
N GLN A 134 0.01 12.51 -2.59
CA GLN A 134 1.17 12.83 -1.78
C GLN A 134 0.91 14.16 -1.10
N GLU A 135 0.75 14.07 0.22
CA GLU A 135 0.92 15.24 1.08
C GLU A 135 2.39 15.37 1.44
N SER A 136 2.92 16.57 1.26
CA SER A 136 4.29 16.89 1.62
C SER A 136 4.42 17.06 3.14
N GLY A 137 5.05 16.09 3.81
CA GLY A 137 5.46 16.20 5.22
C GLY A 137 4.82 15.18 6.15
N PHE A 138 5.39 15.05 7.35
CA PHE A 138 4.81 14.26 8.43
C PHE A 138 4.05 15.19 9.37
N LEU A 139 2.75 14.99 9.55
CA LEU A 139 1.97 15.67 10.59
C LEU A 139 2.50 15.34 11.99
N MET A 140 2.82 14.06 12.21
CA MET A 140 3.32 13.53 13.47
C MET A 140 4.21 12.32 13.23
N ILE A 141 5.24 12.15 14.07
CA ILE A 141 6.05 10.93 14.13
C ILE A 141 5.86 10.33 15.52
N LEU A 142 5.43 9.07 15.57
CA LEU A 142 5.23 8.33 16.80
C LEU A 142 6.38 7.35 17.01
N GLY A 143 7.06 7.44 18.15
CA GLY A 143 8.07 6.48 18.58
C GLY A 143 7.44 5.38 19.42
N LEU A 144 7.54 4.13 18.98
CA LEU A 144 7.14 2.96 19.77
C LEU A 144 8.36 2.36 20.45
N THR A 145 8.27 2.12 21.76
CA THR A 145 9.37 1.55 22.56
C THR A 145 8.84 0.50 23.52
N SER A 146 9.67 -0.52 23.83
CA SER A 146 9.41 -1.48 24.91
C SER A 146 10.11 -0.98 26.18
N PRO A 147 9.38 -0.50 27.21
CA PRO A 147 10.00 0.09 28.40
C PRO A 147 10.93 -0.86 29.16
N ASP A 148 10.62 -2.15 29.10
CA ASP A 148 11.33 -3.27 29.74
C ASP A 148 12.32 -3.99 28.81
N GLN A 149 12.45 -3.55 27.56
CA GLN A 149 13.24 -4.22 26.51
C GLN A 149 12.89 -5.71 26.28
N SER A 150 11.68 -6.14 26.67
CA SER A 150 11.25 -7.52 26.44
C SER A 150 10.91 -7.81 24.98
N LEU A 151 10.57 -6.77 24.22
CA LEU A 151 10.22 -6.85 22.80
C LEU A 151 11.36 -6.26 21.96
N ASP A 152 11.77 -7.02 20.95
CA ASP A 152 12.74 -6.55 19.96
C ASP A 152 12.10 -5.59 18.96
N ASN A 153 12.95 -4.94 18.16
CA ASN A 153 12.51 -3.94 17.18
C ASN A 153 11.60 -4.57 16.10
N ASP A 154 11.87 -5.83 15.73
CA ASP A 154 11.06 -6.55 14.74
C ASP A 154 9.64 -6.83 15.25
N TYR A 155 9.50 -7.24 16.52
CA TYR A 155 8.20 -7.41 17.15
C TYR A 155 7.42 -6.09 17.23
N VAL A 156 8.07 -5.02 17.69
CA VAL A 156 7.45 -3.69 17.82
C VAL A 156 7.01 -3.17 16.45
N GLY A 157 7.85 -3.27 15.42
CA GLY A 157 7.49 -2.86 14.06
C GLY A 157 6.37 -3.71 13.46
N ASN A 158 6.37 -5.03 13.69
CA ASN A 158 5.27 -5.90 13.27
C ASN A 158 3.96 -5.55 13.99
N TYR A 159 3.99 -5.24 15.29
CA TYR A 159 2.80 -4.77 16.02
C TYR A 159 2.28 -3.44 15.46
N ALA A 160 3.19 -2.51 15.14
CA ALA A 160 2.84 -1.25 14.49
C ALA A 160 2.14 -1.49 13.14
N ASN A 161 2.66 -2.40 12.33
CA ASN A 161 2.11 -2.69 11.01
C ASN A 161 0.78 -3.46 11.06
N SER A 162 0.74 -4.57 11.80
CA SER A 162 -0.42 -5.46 11.84
C SER A 162 -1.62 -4.90 12.61
N THR A 163 -1.38 -4.07 13.63
CA THR A 163 -2.44 -3.63 14.56
C THR A 163 -2.67 -2.13 14.51
N LEU A 164 -1.62 -1.31 14.56
CA LEU A 164 -1.78 0.15 14.67
C LEU A 164 -2.06 0.81 13.32
N ARG A 165 -1.36 0.41 12.26
CA ARG A 165 -1.46 1.01 10.92
C ARG A 165 -2.90 1.13 10.43
N ASP A 166 -3.62 0.02 10.39
CA ASP A 166 -4.98 -0.02 9.87
C ASP A 166 -5.99 0.70 10.78
N ARG A 167 -5.69 0.82 12.08
CA ARG A 167 -6.52 1.61 13.01
C ARG A 167 -6.32 3.11 12.80
N LEU A 168 -5.07 3.54 12.58
CA LEU A 168 -4.72 4.94 12.34
C LEU A 168 -5.22 5.40 10.97
N LEU A 169 -5.09 4.57 9.93
CA LEU A 169 -5.60 4.87 8.58
C LEU A 169 -7.13 5.05 8.52
N ARG A 170 -7.88 4.60 9.53
CA ARG A 170 -9.35 4.78 9.61
C ARG A 170 -9.77 6.09 10.27
N ILE A 171 -8.83 6.83 10.85
CA ILE A 171 -9.12 8.11 11.49
C ILE A 171 -9.29 9.14 10.38
N ASP A 172 -10.39 9.90 10.43
CA ASP A 172 -10.66 10.96 9.46
C ASP A 172 -9.53 11.99 9.46
N GLY A 173 -9.10 12.40 8.26
CA GLY A 173 -7.94 13.27 8.06
C GLY A 173 -6.57 12.58 8.04
N VAL A 174 -6.47 11.26 8.24
CA VAL A 174 -5.20 10.53 8.08
C VAL A 174 -5.05 10.07 6.63
N GLY A 175 -4.15 10.71 5.87
CA GLY A 175 -3.88 10.35 4.48
C GLY A 175 -3.00 9.10 4.32
N ASN A 176 -1.93 8.97 5.11
CA ASN A 176 -1.00 7.83 5.03
C ASN A 176 -0.33 7.56 6.39
N VAL A 177 0.03 6.31 6.64
CA VAL A 177 0.79 5.88 7.82
C VAL A 177 2.01 5.09 7.34
N SER A 178 3.18 5.70 7.51
CA SER A 178 4.48 5.08 7.22
C SER A 178 5.10 4.53 8.49
N ILE A 179 5.53 3.27 8.47
CA ILE A 179 6.23 2.63 9.58
C ILE A 179 7.71 2.59 9.25
N PHE A 180 8.53 3.02 10.20
CA PHE A 180 9.98 3.03 10.08
C PHE A 180 10.57 1.93 10.96
N GLY A 181 11.34 1.02 10.35
CA GLY A 181 11.94 -0.12 11.06
C GLY A 181 10.96 -1.28 11.31
N GLY A 182 11.55 -2.43 11.67
CA GLY A 182 10.86 -3.71 11.85
C GLY A 182 10.43 -4.32 10.52
N GLY A 183 11.09 -5.42 10.14
CA GLY A 183 10.72 -6.13 8.93
C GLY A 183 9.28 -6.65 9.02
N ASN A 184 8.51 -6.54 7.94
CA ASN A 184 7.28 -7.31 7.82
C ASN A 184 7.61 -8.76 8.20
N TYR A 185 6.86 -9.34 9.14
CA TYR A 185 7.09 -10.72 9.54
C TYR A 185 6.98 -11.58 8.28
N SER A 186 8.10 -12.18 7.90
CA SER A 186 8.27 -12.88 6.64
C SER A 186 8.92 -14.21 6.94
N MET A 187 8.37 -15.28 6.36
CA MET A 187 9.02 -16.58 6.40
C MET A 187 10.25 -16.52 5.48
N ARG A 188 11.45 -16.53 6.05
CA ARG A 188 12.69 -16.31 5.31
C ARG A 188 13.47 -17.61 5.16
N VAL A 189 13.40 -18.21 3.97
CA VAL A 189 14.15 -19.42 3.65
C VAL A 189 15.55 -19.06 3.16
N TRP A 190 16.54 -19.17 4.03
CA TRP A 190 17.96 -18.94 3.74
C TRP A 190 18.61 -20.22 3.20
N ILE A 191 18.75 -20.30 1.88
CA ILE A 191 19.34 -21.46 1.20
C ILE A 191 20.84 -21.53 1.47
N ASP A 192 21.32 -22.71 1.88
CA ASP A 192 22.74 -23.03 2.01
C ASP A 192 23.24 -23.62 0.67
N PRO A 193 24.02 -22.86 -0.12
CA PRO A 193 24.40 -23.26 -1.46
C PRO A 193 25.29 -24.52 -1.47
N ALA A 194 26.09 -24.75 -0.41
CA ALA A 194 26.93 -25.93 -0.32
C ALA A 194 26.10 -27.19 -0.09
N LYS A 195 25.09 -27.12 0.80
CA LYS A 195 24.19 -28.25 1.08
C LYS A 195 23.23 -28.55 -0.07
N ALA A 196 22.80 -27.52 -0.80
CA ALA A 196 21.98 -27.68 -2.00
C ALA A 196 22.79 -28.34 -3.12
N ALA A 197 24.01 -27.86 -3.39
CA ALA A 197 24.89 -28.43 -4.41
C ALA A 197 25.26 -29.90 -4.13
N ALA A 198 25.51 -30.26 -2.87
CA ALA A 198 25.81 -31.64 -2.47
C ALA A 198 24.66 -32.64 -2.72
N ARG A 199 23.47 -32.17 -3.08
CA ARG A 199 22.27 -32.98 -3.37
C ARG A 199 21.76 -32.81 -4.80
N ASP A 200 22.56 -32.18 -5.65
CA ASP A 200 22.19 -31.80 -7.02
C ASP A 200 20.88 -30.99 -7.06
N LEU A 201 20.77 -30.00 -6.16
CA LEU A 201 19.63 -29.09 -6.10
C LEU A 201 20.05 -27.67 -6.46
N THR A 202 19.25 -27.05 -7.31
CA THR A 202 19.38 -25.63 -7.66
C THR A 202 18.46 -24.77 -6.79
N GLY A 203 18.75 -23.47 -6.72
CA GLY A 203 17.84 -22.52 -6.05
C GLY A 203 16.43 -22.52 -6.67
N SER A 204 16.33 -22.70 -7.99
CA SER A 204 15.06 -22.84 -8.71
C SER A 204 14.25 -24.05 -8.26
N ASP A 205 14.90 -25.19 -8.00
CA ASP A 205 14.19 -26.40 -7.55
C ASP A 205 13.55 -26.18 -6.17
N ILE A 206 14.28 -25.51 -5.28
CA ILE A 206 13.80 -25.18 -3.93
C ILE A 206 12.62 -24.22 -4.02
N VAL A 207 12.73 -23.15 -4.83
CA VAL A 207 11.65 -22.18 -5.03
C VAL A 207 10.41 -22.84 -5.64
N ALA A 208 10.59 -23.72 -6.63
CA ALA A 208 9.49 -24.46 -7.24
C ALA A 208 8.78 -25.38 -6.22
N ALA A 209 9.53 -26.08 -5.37
CA ALA A 209 8.97 -26.91 -4.31
C ALA A 209 8.17 -26.09 -3.29
N LEU A 210 8.69 -24.92 -2.89
CA LEU A 210 7.98 -23.97 -2.02
C LEU A 210 6.67 -23.51 -2.65
N GLN A 211 6.67 -23.12 -3.93
CA GLN A 211 5.48 -22.65 -4.64
C GLN A 211 4.42 -23.75 -4.84
N ALA A 212 4.85 -25.00 -5.06
CA ALA A 212 3.95 -26.12 -5.27
C ALA A 212 3.24 -26.60 -3.98
N GLN A 213 3.93 -26.52 -2.83
CA GLN A 213 3.39 -27.02 -1.55
C GLN A 213 2.77 -25.93 -0.68
N ASN A 214 3.18 -24.66 -0.80
CA ASN A 214 2.57 -23.55 -0.07
C ASN A 214 1.43 -22.90 -0.88
N VAL A 215 0.44 -23.69 -1.27
CA VAL A 215 -0.69 -23.24 -2.09
C VAL A 215 -2.01 -23.37 -1.34
N GLN A 216 -2.91 -22.40 -1.53
CA GLN A 216 -4.28 -22.51 -1.07
C GLN A 216 -5.08 -23.30 -2.11
N ALA A 217 -5.29 -24.60 -1.88
CA ALA A 217 -6.11 -25.42 -2.75
C ALA A 217 -7.60 -25.25 -2.43
N ALA A 218 -8.42 -25.01 -3.47
CA ALA A 218 -9.87 -25.06 -3.36
C ALA A 218 -10.33 -26.51 -3.59
N ALA A 219 -10.60 -27.23 -2.51
CA ALA A 219 -10.95 -28.66 -2.58
C ALA A 219 -12.44 -28.93 -2.88
N GLY A 220 -13.23 -27.88 -3.08
CA GLY A 220 -14.63 -27.96 -3.42
C GLY A 220 -15.50 -28.40 -2.24
N SER A 221 -16.67 -28.96 -2.56
CA SER A 221 -17.59 -29.48 -1.56
C SER A 221 -18.15 -30.84 -1.98
N ILE A 222 -18.27 -31.74 -1.02
CA ILE A 222 -18.90 -33.05 -1.21
C ILE A 222 -20.41 -32.83 -1.22
N GLY A 223 -21.11 -33.43 -2.19
CA GLY A 223 -22.56 -33.29 -2.29
C GLY A 223 -23.00 -31.98 -2.95
N GLN A 224 -22.18 -31.40 -3.83
CA GLN A 224 -22.57 -30.30 -4.73
C GLN A 224 -23.16 -30.83 -6.05
N PRO A 225 -24.19 -30.19 -6.64
CA PRO A 225 -24.71 -30.56 -7.97
C PRO A 225 -23.64 -30.44 -9.06
N PRO A 226 -23.74 -31.20 -10.17
CA PRO A 226 -24.84 -32.10 -10.53
C PRO A 226 -24.71 -33.51 -9.92
N PHE A 227 -25.84 -34.08 -9.47
CA PHE A 227 -25.90 -35.45 -8.94
C PHE A 227 -26.47 -36.42 -9.98
N PRO A 228 -25.91 -37.64 -10.12
CA PRO A 228 -26.41 -38.63 -11.08
C PRO A 228 -27.75 -39.26 -10.69
N THR A 229 -28.02 -39.54 -9.40
CA THR A 229 -29.35 -39.99 -8.93
C THR A 229 -29.44 -39.74 -7.43
N ASN A 230 -30.55 -39.12 -6.98
CA ASN A 230 -30.81 -38.62 -5.63
C ASN A 230 -29.97 -37.41 -5.19
N ALA A 231 -30.64 -36.38 -4.68
CA ALA A 231 -30.00 -35.21 -4.10
C ALA A 231 -29.28 -35.63 -2.80
N SER A 232 -28.02 -35.24 -2.64
CA SER A 232 -27.31 -35.39 -1.37
C SER A 232 -28.05 -34.59 -0.30
N ALA A 233 -28.35 -35.20 0.85
CA ALA A 233 -29.01 -34.53 1.98
C ALA A 233 -28.11 -33.47 2.64
N PHE A 234 -26.80 -33.53 2.41
CA PHE A 234 -25.82 -32.61 2.96
C PHE A 234 -24.80 -32.20 1.90
N GLN A 235 -24.41 -30.93 1.93
CA GLN A 235 -23.27 -30.38 1.21
C GLN A 235 -22.19 -30.01 2.24
N LEU A 236 -21.02 -30.65 2.15
CA LEU A 236 -19.93 -30.45 3.10
C LEU A 236 -18.73 -29.80 2.38
N PRO A 237 -18.29 -28.60 2.79
CA PRO A 237 -17.08 -28.01 2.24
C PRO A 237 -15.87 -28.88 2.63
N VAL A 238 -15.03 -29.21 1.65
CA VAL A 238 -13.77 -29.91 1.91
C VAL A 238 -12.71 -28.85 2.20
N GLN A 239 -12.10 -28.96 3.37
CA GLN A 239 -10.96 -28.13 3.72
C GLN A 239 -9.68 -28.96 3.55
N VAL A 240 -8.83 -28.53 2.63
CA VAL A 240 -7.47 -29.07 2.49
C VAL A 240 -6.51 -28.15 3.22
N GLN A 241 -5.41 -28.72 3.71
CA GLN A 241 -4.32 -27.93 4.28
C GLN A 241 -3.84 -26.94 3.22
N GLY A 242 -4.05 -25.65 3.51
CA GLY A 242 -3.76 -24.56 2.59
C GLY A 242 -2.34 -24.05 2.75
N ARG A 243 -2.19 -22.73 2.80
CA ARG A 243 -0.88 -22.10 3.04
C ARG A 243 -0.32 -22.52 4.40
N LEU A 244 0.98 -22.78 4.41
CA LEU A 244 1.72 -23.12 5.61
C LEU A 244 1.85 -21.89 6.51
N SER A 245 1.84 -22.12 7.82
CA SER A 245 1.78 -21.08 8.84
C SER A 245 2.96 -21.10 9.80
N SER A 246 3.57 -22.27 10.03
CA SER A 246 4.66 -22.43 10.99
C SER A 246 6.02 -22.65 10.32
N PRO A 247 7.14 -22.20 10.92
CA PRO A 247 8.48 -22.48 10.41
C PRO A 247 8.78 -23.99 10.25
N ASP A 248 8.20 -24.81 11.12
CA ASP A 248 8.34 -26.27 11.06
C ASP A 248 7.65 -26.88 9.83
N GLU A 249 6.49 -26.35 9.44
CA GLU A 249 5.81 -26.76 8.20
C GLU A 249 6.67 -26.45 6.97
N PHE A 250 7.21 -25.24 6.89
CA PHE A 250 8.12 -24.85 5.80
C PHE A 250 9.39 -25.69 5.79
N SER A 251 9.94 -25.98 6.96
CA SER A 251 11.13 -26.83 7.12
C SER A 251 10.91 -28.26 6.63
N ASN A 252 9.66 -28.74 6.66
CA ASN A 252 9.28 -30.08 6.26
C ASN A 252 8.85 -30.22 4.80
N ILE A 253 8.81 -29.13 4.03
CA ILE A 253 8.53 -29.16 2.59
C ILE A 253 9.52 -30.10 1.91
N VAL A 254 9.00 -31.01 1.09
CA VAL A 254 9.78 -32.00 0.36
C VAL A 254 10.26 -31.40 -0.95
N ILE A 255 11.57 -31.42 -1.19
CA ILE A 255 12.15 -30.90 -2.44
C ILE A 255 12.37 -32.04 -3.45
N LYS A 256 12.94 -33.16 -2.99
CA LYS A 256 13.33 -34.27 -3.86
C LYS A 256 13.22 -35.59 -3.11
N THR A 257 12.84 -36.64 -3.81
CA THR A 257 12.90 -38.03 -3.34
C THR A 257 13.82 -38.79 -4.28
N ASP A 258 14.81 -39.51 -3.74
CA ASP A 258 15.72 -40.31 -4.55
C ASP A 258 15.17 -41.71 -4.84
N ALA A 259 15.87 -42.47 -5.70
CA ALA A 259 15.49 -43.82 -6.09
C ALA A 259 15.55 -44.85 -4.94
N GLU A 260 16.24 -44.50 -3.85
CA GLU A 260 16.41 -45.32 -2.64
C GLU A 260 15.36 -44.96 -1.57
N GLY A 261 14.45 -44.02 -1.85
CA GLY A 261 13.38 -43.57 -0.97
C GLY A 261 13.80 -42.51 0.06
N ARG A 262 15.02 -41.96 -0.02
CA ARG A 262 15.45 -40.85 0.84
C ARG A 262 14.77 -39.57 0.37
N VAL A 263 14.19 -38.85 1.32
CA VAL A 263 13.47 -37.60 1.09
C VAL A 263 14.33 -36.43 1.55
N THR A 264 14.65 -35.52 0.64
CA THR A 264 15.30 -34.25 0.95
C THR A 264 14.25 -33.19 1.22
N ARG A 265 14.36 -32.54 2.38
CA ARG A 265 13.45 -31.47 2.82
C ARG A 265 14.17 -30.12 2.84
N VAL A 266 13.40 -29.03 2.94
CA VAL A 266 13.94 -27.67 3.04
C VAL A 266 14.94 -27.54 4.18
N ARG A 267 14.65 -28.10 5.36
CA ARG A 267 15.58 -28.08 6.52
C ARG A 267 16.97 -28.70 6.24
N ASP A 268 17.08 -29.56 5.25
CA ASP A 268 18.34 -30.24 4.92
C ASP A 268 19.27 -29.35 4.07
N VAL A 269 18.71 -28.32 3.44
CA VAL A 269 19.40 -27.44 2.48
C VAL A 269 19.21 -25.94 2.73
N ALA A 270 18.36 -25.56 3.70
CA ALA A 270 18.07 -24.17 4.03
C ALA A 270 17.69 -24.03 5.52
N ARG A 271 17.88 -22.81 6.05
CA ARG A 271 17.32 -22.40 7.34
C ARG A 271 16.05 -21.60 7.09
N VAL A 272 14.95 -22.02 7.72
CA VAL A 272 13.67 -21.29 7.73
C VAL A 272 13.65 -20.29 8.89
#